data_AF-A0A5V9W2F2-F1
#
_entry.id   AF-A0A5V9W2F2-F1
#
_cell.length_a   1.000
_cell.length_b   1.000
_cell.length_c   1.000
_cell.angle_alpha   90.00
_cell.angle_beta   90.00
_cell.angle_gamma   90.00
#
_symmetry.space_group_name_H-M   'P 1'
#
loop_
_entity.id
_entity.type
_entity.pdbx_description
1 polymer ?
#
loop_
_entity_poly.entity_id
_entity_poly.type
_entity_poly.pdbx_seq_one_letter_code
_entity_poly.pdbx_strand_id
1 'polypeptide(L)' 'MSAWSPEHITLRRTENGNVIAHDSRDDQEFIFAECCSDEIANIILEAVKRYTSTEPAHATQH' A
#
# COMPACT_ATOMS: atom_id res chain seq x y z
N MET A 1 7.44 10.37 -1.73
CA MET A 1 6.61 9.42 -0.96
C MET A 1 7.23 8.05 -1.09
N SER A 2 7.47 7.36 0.02
CA SER A 2 8.07 6.04 0.05
C SER A 2 7.00 4.99 -0.22
N ALA A 3 7.19 4.12 -1.20
CA ALA A 3 6.27 3.04 -1.52
C ALA A 3 6.26 1.98 -0.40
N TRP A 4 5.12 1.30 -0.18
CA TRP A 4 5.00 0.23 0.81
C TRP A 4 5.11 -1.16 0.16
N SER A 5 5.73 -2.15 0.82
CA SER A 5 6.00 -3.48 0.22
C SER A 5 5.97 -4.67 1.21
N PRO A 6 5.26 -5.78 0.91
CA PRO A 6 5.33 -7.05 1.62
C PRO A 6 5.95 -8.17 0.73
N GLU A 7 7.24 -8.11 0.43
CA GLU A 7 8.03 -9.07 -0.40
C GLU A 7 7.93 -8.92 -1.93
N HIS A 8 6.74 -8.82 -2.55
CA HIS A 8 6.63 -8.77 -4.02
C HIS A 8 5.67 -7.73 -4.59
N ILE A 9 4.74 -7.25 -3.78
CA ILE A 9 3.79 -6.20 -4.17
C ILE A 9 4.32 -4.86 -3.68
N THR A 10 4.20 -3.82 -4.49
CA THR A 10 4.52 -2.45 -4.08
C THR A 10 3.33 -1.56 -4.34
N LEU A 11 2.82 -0.89 -3.31
CA LEU A 11 1.80 0.15 -3.50
C LEU A 11 2.45 1.52 -3.64
N ARG A 12 2.05 2.26 -4.68
CA ARG A 12 2.51 3.63 -4.93
C ARG A 12 1.37 4.53 -5.42
N ARG A 13 1.48 5.81 -5.07
CA ARG A 13 0.63 6.86 -5.64
C ARG A 13 1.14 7.22 -7.04
N THR A 14 0.21 7.54 -7.93
CA THR A 14 0.47 8.06 -9.27
C THR A 14 0.23 9.58 -9.31
N GLU A 15 0.68 10.25 -10.36
CA GLU A 15 0.57 11.72 -10.47
C GLU A 15 -0.87 12.23 -10.53
N ASN A 16 -1.81 11.41 -11.01
CA ASN A 16 -3.23 11.75 -11.09
C ASN A 16 -3.99 11.50 -9.77
N GLY A 17 -3.27 11.10 -8.71
CA GLY A 17 -3.85 10.82 -7.39
C GLY A 17 -4.19 9.35 -7.16
N ASN A 18 -4.20 8.47 -8.16
CA ASN A 18 -4.56 7.06 -7.94
C ASN A 18 -3.51 6.29 -7.14
N VAL A 19 -3.94 5.23 -6.47
CA VAL A 19 -3.03 4.22 -5.90
C VAL A 19 -3.00 3.03 -6.85
N ILE A 20 -1.79 2.65 -7.25
CA ILE A 20 -1.55 1.44 -8.02
C ILE A 20 -0.76 0.45 -7.19
N ALA A 21 -0.95 -0.81 -7.52
CA ALA A 21 -0.15 -1.92 -7.03
C ALA A 21 0.70 -2.44 -8.19
N HIS A 22 1.98 -2.64 -7.92
CA HIS A 22 2.95 -3.24 -8.83
C HIS A 22 3.36 -4.60 -8.29
N ASP A 23 3.19 -5.65 -9.10
CA ASP A 23 3.70 -6.99 -8.81
C ASP A 23 5.04 -7.20 -9.53
N SER A 24 6.10 -7.33 -8.75
CA SER A 24 7.46 -7.51 -9.26
C SER A 24 7.73 -8.90 -9.85
N ARG A 25 6.84 -9.88 -9.63
CA ARG A 25 7.03 -11.26 -10.11
C ARG A 25 6.79 -11.39 -11.61
N ASP A 26 5.90 -10.57 -12.16
CA ASP A 26 5.50 -10.57 -13.57
C ASP A 26 5.45 -9.16 -14.21
N ASP A 27 5.92 -8.14 -13.47
CA ASP A 27 5.98 -6.73 -13.87
C ASP A 27 4.60 -6.16 -14.26
N GLN A 28 3.54 -6.64 -13.61
CA GLN A 28 2.18 -6.16 -13.84
C GLN A 28 1.82 -5.02 -12.88
N GLU A 29 1.10 -4.02 -13.41
CA GLU A 29 0.52 -2.93 -12.64
C GLU A 29 -1.01 -3.00 -12.69
N PHE A 30 -1.64 -2.81 -11.54
CA PHE A 30 -3.10 -2.76 -11.41
C PHE A 30 -3.54 -1.58 -10.56
N ILE A 31 -4.69 -1.00 -10.92
CA ILE A 31 -5.30 0.06 -10.11
C ILE A 31 -5.80 -0.57 -8.82
N PHE A 32 -5.22 -0.14 -7.69
CA PHE A 32 -5.63 -0.56 -6.36
C PHE A 32 -6.78 0.32 -5.86
N ALA A 33 -6.69 1.63 -6.10
CA ALA A 33 -7.77 2.58 -5.83
C ALA A 33 -7.69 3.76 -6.79
N GLU A 34 -8.82 4.08 -7.43
CA GLU A 34 -8.99 5.36 -8.12
C GLU A 34 -9.29 6.44 -7.09
N CYS A 35 -8.49 7.51 -7.09
CA CYS A 35 -8.61 8.58 -6.11
C CYS A 35 -8.57 9.93 -6.84
N CYS A 36 -9.55 10.77 -6.56
CA CYS A 36 -9.62 12.12 -7.11
C CYS A 36 -8.86 13.15 -6.26
N SER A 37 -8.07 12.71 -5.28
CA SER A 37 -7.32 13.56 -4.34
C SER A 37 -6.09 12.84 -3.81
N ASP A 38 -5.00 13.59 -3.75
CA ASP A 38 -3.71 13.17 -3.20
C ASP A 38 -3.80 12.77 -1.72
N GLU A 39 -4.62 13.47 -0.94
CA GLU A 39 -4.84 13.21 0.48
C GLU A 39 -5.50 11.85 0.69
N ILE A 40 -6.52 11.52 -0.11
CA ILE A 40 -7.20 10.22 -0.04
C ILE A 40 -6.24 9.08 -0.37
N ALA A 41 -5.42 9.25 -1.42
CA ALA A 41 -4.42 8.27 -1.81
C ALA A 41 -3.41 8.00 -0.69
N ASN A 42 -2.96 9.06 0.00
CA ASN A 42 -2.06 8.95 1.14
C ASN A 42 -2.70 8.22 2.32
N ILE A 43 -3.96 8.51 2.63
CA ILE A 43 -4.71 7.82 3.69
C ILE A 43 -4.79 6.31 3.39
N ILE A 44 -5.06 5.94 2.14
CA ILE A 44 -5.13 4.53 1.72
C ILE A 44 -3.76 3.86 1.87
N LEU A 45 -2.68 4.51 1.42
CA LEU A 45 -1.33 3.97 1.55
C LEU A 45 -0.93 3.73 3.02
N GLU A 46 -1.21 4.70 3.89
CA GLU A 46 -0.95 4.58 5.33
C GLU A 46 -1.82 3.51 5.99
N ALA A 47 -3.09 3.38 5.59
CA ALA A 47 -3.97 2.34 6.09
C ALA A 47 -3.48 0.94 5.71
N VAL A 48 -3.13 0.72 4.43
CA VAL A 48 -2.56 -0.56 3.99
C VAL A 48 -1.33 -0.86 4.82
N LYS A 49 -0.35 0.04 4.83
CA LYS A 49 0.87 -0.10 5.62
C LYS A 49 0.59 -0.48 7.07
N ARG A 50 -0.39 0.15 7.73
CA ARG A 50 -0.74 -0.15 9.13
C ARG A 50 -1.30 -1.55 9.34
N TYR A 51 -2.17 -2.04 8.45
CA TYR A 51 -2.86 -3.31 8.63
C TYR A 51 -2.13 -4.52 8.05
N THR A 52 -1.10 -4.29 7.23
CA THR A 52 -0.30 -5.35 6.61
C THR A 52 1.16 -5.35 7.06
N SER A 53 1.60 -4.35 7.82
CA SER A 53 2.85 -4.45 8.57
C SER A 53 2.66 -5.52 9.64
N THR A 54 3.41 -6.61 9.51
CA THR A 54 3.53 -7.66 10.53
C THR A 54 4.24 -7.11 11.76
N GLU A 55 3.59 -6.25 12.53
CA GLU A 55 3.85 -6.24 13.96
C GLU A 55 3.20 -7.51 14.52
N PRO A 56 3.95 -8.38 15.23
CA PRO A 56 3.33 -9.54 15.86
C PRO A 56 2.24 -9.01 16.79
N ALA A 57 1.00 -9.49 16.58
CA ALA A 57 -0.09 -9.30 17.51
C ALA A 57 0.46 -9.56 18.92
N HIS A 58 0.39 -8.55 19.78
CA HIS A 58 0.88 -8.58 21.15
C HIS A 58 0.77 -9.98 21.72
N ALA A 59 1.90 -10.56 22.13
CA ALA A 59 1.89 -11.70 23.02
C ALA A 59 1.09 -11.28 24.25
N THR A 60 -0.17 -11.68 24.31
CA THR A 60 -0.97 -11.66 25.54
C THR A 60 -0.27 -12.64 26.48
N GLN A 61 0.68 -12.12 27.26
CA GLN A 61 1.22 -12.84 28.41
C GLN A 61 0.07 -12.99 29.40
N HIS A 62 -0.32 -14.24 29.61
CA HIS A 62 -1.38 -14.66 30.49
C HIS A 62 -0.79 -15.21 31.80
#